data_AF-I4LU69-F1
#
_entry.id   AF-I4LU69-F1
#
_cell.length_a   1.000
_cell.length_b   1.000
_cell.length_c   1.000
_cell.angle_alpha   90.00
_cell.angle_beta   90.00
_cell.angle_gamma   90.00
#
_symmetry.space_group_name_H-M   'P 1'
#
loop_
_entity.id
_entity.type
_entity.pdbx_description
1 polymer ?
#
loop_
_entity_poly.entity_id
_entity_poly.type
_entity_poly.pdbx_seq_one_letter_code
_entity_poly.pdbx_strand_id
1 'polypeptide(L)'
;MSVSLENMSDYAKNLVKELQLEAHPEGGWYTRDWQAAQLYSANNNANTSNAGANNTQIDENTGADAPRPLASLIYFLLPAGDSSAWHKVDADEIWLWHGPSNLMIELGGCGKTPCDEADLQRFTLGNSKDCNGLSTRGHLVIPAGTWQRTIPSDGDVLVSCVVSPGFTFSGFDLAEKNDSNK
;
A
#
# COMPACT_ATOMS: atom_id res chain seq x y z
N MET A 1 -11.04 8.47 4.64
CA MET A 1 -11.24 7.91 6.00
C MET A 1 -11.77 6.53 5.76
N SER A 2 -11.13 5.51 6.35
CA SER A 2 -11.51 4.12 6.08
C SER A 2 -12.96 3.86 6.44
N VAL A 3 -13.62 2.98 5.69
CA VAL A 3 -14.97 2.50 6.01
C VAL A 3 -14.93 1.85 7.39
N SER A 4 -15.88 2.22 8.26
CA SER A 4 -15.95 1.71 9.63
C SER A 4 -16.40 0.24 9.65
N LEU A 5 -15.93 -0.51 10.65
CA LEU A 5 -16.11 -1.96 10.73
C LEU A 5 -17.58 -2.39 10.65
N GLU A 6 -18.50 -1.63 11.25
CA GLU A 6 -19.93 -1.91 11.23
C GLU A 6 -20.55 -1.86 9.81
N ASN A 7 -20.01 -1.01 8.94
CA ASN A 7 -20.51 -0.75 7.59
C ASN A 7 -19.89 -1.65 6.51
N MET A 8 -18.92 -2.48 6.88
CA MET A 8 -18.30 -3.44 5.97
C MET A 8 -19.19 -4.65 5.67
N SER A 9 -18.92 -5.32 4.55
CA SER A 9 -19.47 -6.64 4.25
C SER A 9 -19.01 -7.69 5.27
N ASP A 10 -19.69 -8.84 5.32
CA ASP A 10 -19.25 -9.97 6.14
C ASP A 10 -17.88 -10.53 5.69
N TYR A 11 -17.59 -10.47 4.39
CA TYR A 11 -16.29 -10.88 3.86
C TYR A 11 -15.16 -10.01 4.42
N ALA A 12 -15.30 -8.68 4.34
CA ALA A 12 -14.33 -7.74 4.85
C ALA A 12 -14.18 -7.83 6.39
N LYS A 13 -15.29 -7.93 7.14
CA LYS A 13 -15.27 -8.14 8.60
C LYS A 13 -14.48 -9.38 9.00
N ASN A 14 -14.67 -10.49 8.27
CA ASN A 14 -13.94 -11.73 8.53
C ASN A 14 -12.45 -11.55 8.25
N LEU A 15 -12.06 -10.90 7.15
CA LEU A 15 -10.64 -10.63 6.88
C LEU A 15 -10.00 -9.75 7.95
N VAL A 16 -10.66 -8.66 8.37
CA VAL A 16 -10.16 -7.78 9.44
C VAL A 16 -9.87 -8.59 10.70
N LYS A 17 -10.78 -9.50 11.07
CA LYS A 17 -10.62 -10.35 12.26
C LYS A 17 -9.53 -11.40 12.10
N GLU A 18 -9.56 -12.19 11.03
CA GLU A 18 -8.66 -13.34 10.84
C GLU A 18 -7.22 -12.91 10.55
N LEU A 19 -7.05 -11.81 9.81
CA LEU A 19 -5.73 -11.24 9.49
C LEU A 19 -5.28 -10.15 10.47
N GLN A 20 -6.10 -9.81 11.47
CA GLN A 20 -5.79 -8.77 12.47
C GLN A 20 -5.44 -7.43 11.80
N LEU A 21 -6.29 -6.98 10.88
CA LEU A 21 -6.09 -5.73 10.15
C LEU A 21 -6.47 -4.53 11.03
N GLU A 22 -5.73 -3.44 10.88
CA GLU A 22 -5.98 -2.15 11.52
C GLU A 22 -6.18 -1.06 10.46
N ALA A 23 -6.83 0.05 10.80
CA ALA A 23 -7.04 1.14 9.84
C ALA A 23 -5.71 1.79 9.44
N HIS A 24 -5.46 1.94 8.13
CA HIS A 24 -4.25 2.59 7.63
C HIS A 24 -4.44 4.12 7.48
N PRO A 25 -3.40 4.95 7.69
CA PRO A 25 -3.50 6.41 7.58
C PRO A 25 -4.05 6.92 6.24
N GLU A 26 -3.78 6.22 5.14
CA GLU A 26 -4.27 6.62 3.81
C GLU A 26 -5.74 6.27 3.55
N GLY A 27 -6.37 5.43 4.37
CA GLY A 27 -7.61 4.73 4.02
C GLY A 27 -7.38 3.22 3.92
N GLY A 28 -8.46 2.44 3.89
CA GLY A 28 -8.36 0.99 3.96
C GLY A 28 -7.82 0.46 5.30
N TRP A 29 -7.49 -0.83 5.30
CA TRP A 29 -7.09 -1.62 6.46
C TRP A 29 -5.87 -2.47 6.14
N TYR A 30 -4.90 -2.56 7.05
CA TYR A 30 -3.64 -3.23 6.79
C TYR A 30 -3.12 -4.03 7.98
N THR A 31 -2.22 -4.95 7.71
CA THR A 31 -1.32 -5.50 8.72
C THR A 31 0.02 -5.80 8.07
N ARG A 32 1.11 -5.63 8.82
CA ARG A 32 2.44 -6.10 8.40
C ARG A 32 2.61 -7.56 8.80
N ASP A 33 2.47 -8.44 7.81
CA ASP A 33 2.63 -9.88 7.97
C ASP A 33 4.12 -10.30 8.03
N TRP A 34 4.98 -9.65 7.25
CA TRP A 34 6.39 -10.02 7.17
C TRP A 34 7.33 -8.85 6.92
N GLN A 35 8.58 -8.99 7.35
CA GLN A 35 9.71 -8.17 6.94
C GLN A 35 11.02 -8.98 6.93
N ALA A 36 11.96 -8.55 6.10
CA ALA A 36 13.29 -9.17 6.05
C ALA A 36 14.07 -8.96 7.36
N ALA A 37 14.70 -10.01 7.88
CA ALA A 37 15.59 -9.92 9.03
C ALA A 37 16.91 -9.19 8.71
N GLN A 38 17.29 -9.15 7.43
CA GLN A 38 18.44 -8.38 6.97
C GLN A 38 18.04 -6.91 6.80
N LEU A 39 18.93 -6.02 7.23
CA LEU A 39 18.71 -4.58 7.17
C LEU A 39 19.57 -3.93 6.07
N TYR A 40 18.94 -3.04 5.32
CA TYR A 40 19.60 -2.05 4.48
C TYR A 40 20.00 -0.85 5.35
N SER A 41 21.24 -0.38 5.19
CA SER A 41 21.68 0.90 5.76
C SER A 41 22.42 1.68 4.68
N ALA A 42 21.90 2.85 4.32
CA ALA A 42 22.51 3.72 3.30
C ALA A 42 23.95 4.14 3.64
N ASN A 43 24.31 4.10 4.94
CA ASN A 43 25.60 4.56 5.46
C ASN A 43 26.66 3.45 5.63
N ASN A 44 26.36 2.18 5.32
CA ASN A 44 27.32 1.08 5.50
C ASN A 44 27.33 0.10 4.32
N ASN A 45 28.50 -0.06 3.67
CA ASN A 45 28.81 -1.10 2.68
C ASN A 45 28.80 -2.54 3.24
N ALA A 46 28.13 -2.78 4.36
CA ALA A 46 28.02 -4.07 5.00
C ALA A 46 26.56 -4.26 5.44
N ASN A 47 25.88 -5.22 4.81
CA ASN A 47 24.62 -5.77 5.32
C ASN A 47 24.90 -6.28 6.74
N THR A 48 24.55 -5.51 7.76
CA THR A 48 24.67 -5.97 9.14
C THR A 48 23.60 -7.02 9.36
N SER A 49 24.00 -8.28 9.31
CA SER A 49 23.15 -9.38 9.71
C SER A 49 22.91 -9.27 11.21
N ASN A 50 21.81 -8.65 11.63
CA ASN A 50 21.14 -9.08 12.85
C ASN A 50 20.43 -10.40 12.56
N ALA A 51 21.18 -11.41 12.12
CA ALA A 51 20.74 -12.78 11.95
C ALA A 51 20.64 -13.48 13.32
N GLY A 52 20.17 -12.77 14.34
CA GLY A 52 19.42 -13.42 15.40
C GLY A 52 18.09 -13.80 14.79
N ALA A 53 17.83 -15.10 14.67
CA ALA A 53 16.65 -15.71 14.04
C ALA A 53 15.32 -15.43 14.75
N ASN A 54 15.21 -14.28 15.41
CA ASN A 54 13.98 -13.79 15.99
C ASN A 54 13.45 -12.76 15.02
N ASN A 55 12.23 -12.98 14.56
CA ASN A 55 11.41 -12.06 13.79
C ASN A 55 11.09 -10.80 14.61
N THR A 56 12.13 -10.11 15.10
CA THR A 56 12.02 -8.84 15.82
C THR A 56 11.54 -7.86 14.77
N GLN A 57 10.23 -7.62 14.74
CA GLN A 57 9.64 -6.56 13.94
C GLN A 57 10.44 -5.28 14.22
N ILE A 58 11.01 -4.71 13.16
CA ILE A 58 11.67 -3.42 13.23
C ILE A 58 10.53 -2.42 13.21
N ASP A 59 10.54 -1.50 14.17
CA ASP A 59 9.52 -0.47 14.24
C ASP A 59 9.49 0.34 12.93
N GLU A 60 8.31 0.40 12.32
CA GLU A 60 8.10 1.14 11.08
C GLU A 60 8.10 2.65 11.28
N ASN A 61 8.06 3.12 12.54
CA ASN A 61 8.16 4.52 12.93
C ASN A 61 9.61 4.99 13.15
N THR A 62 10.60 4.24 12.65
CA THR A 62 12.00 4.60 12.74
C THR A 62 12.35 5.84 11.90
N GLY A 63 13.32 6.63 12.39
CA GLY A 63 13.77 7.84 11.71
C GLY A 63 14.47 7.55 10.37
N ALA A 64 14.57 8.57 9.50
CA ALA A 64 15.08 8.43 8.13
C ALA A 64 16.50 7.84 8.02
N ASP A 65 17.36 8.04 9.02
CA ASP A 65 18.73 7.52 9.05
C ASP A 65 18.85 6.11 9.66
N ALA A 66 17.74 5.52 10.12
CA ALA A 66 17.74 4.20 10.72
C ALA A 66 17.89 3.10 9.64
N PRO A 67 18.58 2.00 9.94
CA PRO A 67 18.52 0.81 9.09
C PRO A 67 17.08 0.31 8.96
N ARG A 68 16.65 -0.03 7.74
CA ARG A 68 15.32 -0.59 7.46
C ARG A 68 15.44 -2.00 6.90
N PRO A 69 14.41 -2.85 7.02
CA PRO A 69 14.42 -4.18 6.41
C PRO A 69 14.77 -4.13 4.92
N LEU A 70 15.37 -5.18 4.35
CA LEU A 70 15.54 -5.29 2.89
C LEU A 70 14.22 -5.32 2.13
N ALA A 71 13.15 -5.80 2.76
CA ALA A 71 11.80 -5.77 2.23
C ALA A 71 10.77 -5.89 3.37
N SER A 72 9.55 -5.44 3.11
CA SER A 72 8.37 -5.67 3.96
C SER A 72 7.21 -6.16 3.11
N LEU A 73 6.27 -6.86 3.74
CA LEU A 73 5.05 -7.38 3.13
C LEU A 73 3.87 -7.08 4.05
N ILE A 74 2.84 -6.47 3.48
CA ILE A 74 1.56 -6.24 4.17
C ILE A 74 0.42 -6.98 3.47
N TYR A 75 -0.65 -7.25 4.21
CA TYR A 75 -1.99 -7.32 3.62
C TYR A 75 -2.61 -5.93 3.64
N PHE A 76 -3.37 -5.60 2.60
CA PHE A 76 -4.14 -4.36 2.51
C PHE A 76 -5.54 -4.65 1.96
N LEU A 77 -6.56 -4.26 2.71
CA LEU A 77 -7.97 -4.45 2.41
C LEU A 77 -8.62 -3.09 2.15
N LEU A 78 -9.30 -2.98 1.02
CA LEU A 78 -10.20 -1.88 0.71
C LEU A 78 -11.62 -2.43 0.68
N PRO A 79 -12.45 -2.11 1.69
CA PRO A 79 -13.88 -2.38 1.62
C PRO A 79 -14.53 -1.61 0.46
N ALA A 80 -15.67 -2.10 -0.03
CA ALA A 80 -16.46 -1.39 -1.02
C ALA A 80 -16.80 0.05 -0.54
N GLY A 81 -16.56 1.04 -1.40
CA GLY A 81 -16.76 2.46 -1.07
C GLY A 81 -15.63 3.13 -0.28
N ASP A 82 -14.56 2.40 0.05
CA ASP A 82 -13.31 2.98 0.56
C ASP A 82 -12.38 3.41 -0.59
N SER A 83 -11.27 4.05 -0.26
CA SER A 83 -10.15 4.33 -1.19
C SER A 83 -8.91 4.68 -0.40
N SER A 84 -7.72 4.49 -0.98
CA SER A 84 -6.53 5.14 -0.45
C SER A 84 -6.47 6.59 -0.92
N ALA A 85 -6.03 7.47 -0.04
CA ALA A 85 -5.64 8.83 -0.38
C ALA A 85 -4.33 8.80 -1.19
N TRP A 86 -4.09 9.90 -1.91
CA TRP A 86 -2.82 10.11 -2.60
C TRP A 86 -1.66 10.02 -1.62
N HIS A 87 -0.72 9.12 -1.92
CA HIS A 87 0.49 8.95 -1.13
C HIS A 87 1.70 8.60 -2.02
N LYS A 88 2.89 8.67 -1.44
CA LYS A 88 4.15 8.18 -2.02
C LYS A 88 4.92 7.37 -1.00
N VAL A 89 5.69 6.42 -1.51
CA VAL A 89 6.71 5.68 -0.76
C VAL A 89 8.07 5.96 -1.40
N ASP A 90 9.11 6.05 -0.59
CA ASP A 90 10.50 6.30 -1.02
C ASP A 90 11.22 5.08 -1.63
N ALA A 91 10.49 3.98 -1.84
CA ALA A 91 10.97 2.72 -2.38
C ALA A 91 9.94 2.12 -3.33
N ASP A 92 10.40 1.20 -4.18
CA ASP A 92 9.50 0.51 -5.10
C ASP A 92 8.49 -0.33 -4.32
N GLU A 93 7.23 -0.26 -4.75
CA GLU A 93 6.12 -1.00 -4.16
C GLU A 93 5.48 -1.92 -5.19
N ILE A 94 5.31 -3.18 -4.83
CA ILE A 94 4.70 -4.21 -5.66
C ILE A 94 3.33 -4.54 -5.09
N TRP A 95 2.29 -4.20 -5.84
CA TRP A 95 0.90 -4.52 -5.53
C TRP A 95 0.55 -5.88 -6.13
N LEU A 96 0.03 -6.79 -5.30
CA LEU A 96 -0.31 -8.18 -5.66
C LEU A 96 -1.78 -8.42 -5.34
N TRP A 97 -2.58 -8.71 -6.36
CA TRP A 97 -4.03 -8.83 -6.22
C TRP A 97 -4.46 -10.22 -5.73
N HIS A 98 -5.33 -10.24 -4.72
CA HIS A 98 -6.01 -11.47 -4.24
C HIS A 98 -7.51 -11.48 -4.56
N GLY A 99 -8.12 -10.30 -4.70
CA GLY A 99 -9.54 -10.14 -5.04
C GLY A 99 -10.46 -10.05 -3.82
N PRO A 100 -11.77 -10.30 -3.99
CA PRO A 100 -12.43 -10.72 -5.23
C PRO A 100 -12.70 -9.57 -6.22
N SER A 101 -12.87 -8.33 -5.74
CA SER A 101 -13.15 -7.18 -6.61
C SER A 101 -11.91 -6.69 -7.35
N ASN A 102 -12.09 -6.03 -8.48
CA ASN A 102 -10.98 -5.38 -9.20
C ASN A 102 -10.53 -4.12 -8.45
N LEU A 103 -9.22 -3.86 -8.47
CA LEU A 103 -8.61 -2.67 -7.88
C LEU A 103 -8.06 -1.77 -8.98
N MET A 104 -8.54 -0.53 -9.05
CA MET A 104 -7.92 0.49 -9.88
C MET A 104 -6.78 1.16 -9.10
N ILE A 105 -5.64 1.32 -9.75
CA ILE A 105 -4.48 2.08 -9.25
C ILE A 105 -4.26 3.24 -10.19
N GLU A 106 -4.22 4.45 -9.64
CA GLU A 106 -3.95 5.67 -10.39
C GLU A 106 -2.59 6.24 -9.99
N LEU A 107 -1.77 6.59 -10.97
CA LEU A 107 -0.44 7.16 -10.77
C LEU A 107 -0.41 8.64 -11.18
N GLY A 108 0.02 9.49 -10.25
CA GLY A 108 0.07 10.94 -10.36
C GLY A 108 1.46 11.52 -10.62
N GLY A 109 2.43 10.71 -11.07
CA GLY A 109 3.80 11.14 -11.32
C GLY A 109 4.62 11.40 -10.04
N CYS A 110 5.81 12.00 -10.17
CA CYS A 110 6.79 12.16 -9.08
C CYS A 110 6.96 13.61 -8.58
N GLY A 111 5.99 14.48 -8.90
CA GLY A 111 6.01 15.88 -8.51
C GLY A 111 5.84 16.11 -7.01
N LYS A 112 5.79 17.39 -6.62
CA LYS A 112 5.44 17.80 -5.25
C LYS A 112 4.00 17.42 -4.89
N THR A 113 3.13 17.41 -5.88
CA THR A 113 1.72 16.98 -5.79
C THR A 113 1.45 16.02 -6.96
N PRO A 114 0.36 15.22 -6.90
CA PRO A 114 -0.12 14.47 -8.06
C PRO A 114 -0.34 15.39 -9.27
N CYS A 115 -0.13 14.87 -10.48
CA CYS A 115 -0.49 15.56 -11.72
C CYS A 115 -2.01 15.68 -11.89
N ASP A 116 -2.42 16.46 -12.89
CA ASP A 116 -3.83 16.69 -13.20
C ASP A 116 -4.52 15.41 -13.70
N GLU A 117 -5.85 15.34 -13.56
CA GLU A 117 -6.68 14.17 -13.88
C GLU A 117 -6.49 13.63 -15.31
N ALA A 118 -6.18 14.55 -16.26
CA ALA A 118 -5.95 14.25 -17.66
C ALA A 118 -4.62 13.50 -17.92
N ASP A 119 -3.65 13.64 -17.01
CA ASP A 119 -2.31 13.07 -17.11
C ASP A 119 -2.14 11.80 -16.25
N LEU A 120 -3.18 11.41 -15.51
CA LEU A 120 -3.16 10.22 -14.66
C LEU A 120 -3.00 8.94 -15.51
N GLN A 121 -2.07 8.09 -15.09
CA GLN A 121 -2.00 6.72 -15.60
C GLN A 121 -2.87 5.82 -14.74
N ARG A 122 -3.69 4.97 -15.38
CA ARG A 122 -4.62 4.07 -14.68
C ARG A 122 -4.33 2.62 -15.04
N PHE A 123 -4.29 1.78 -14.02
CA PHE A 123 -4.08 0.34 -14.14
C PHE A 123 -5.13 -0.39 -13.32
N THR A 124 -5.65 -1.49 -13.85
CA THR A 124 -6.61 -2.32 -13.12
C THR A 124 -5.97 -3.66 -12.76
N LEU A 125 -5.93 -3.97 -11.47
CA LEU A 125 -5.60 -5.28 -10.95
C LEU A 125 -6.86 -6.15 -10.82
N GLY A 126 -6.76 -7.39 -11.26
CA GLY A 126 -7.91 -8.29 -11.33
C GLY A 126 -7.65 -9.51 -12.21
N ASN A 127 -8.59 -10.46 -12.19
CA ASN A 127 -8.58 -11.66 -13.05
C ASN A 127 -9.68 -11.66 -14.13
N SER A 128 -10.45 -10.59 -14.24
CA SER A 128 -11.51 -10.41 -15.22
C SER A 128 -11.45 -8.99 -15.78
N LYS A 129 -11.99 -8.76 -16.99
CA LYS A 129 -12.02 -7.42 -17.58
C LYS A 129 -12.64 -6.40 -16.62
N ASP A 130 -12.13 -5.18 -16.64
CA ASP A 130 -12.69 -4.10 -15.82
C ASP A 130 -14.07 -3.64 -16.33
N CYS A 131 -14.68 -2.67 -15.64
CA CYS A 131 -16.00 -2.13 -16.01
C CYS A 131 -16.05 -1.49 -17.40
N ASN A 132 -14.90 -1.12 -17.98
CA ASN A 132 -14.77 -0.57 -19.33
C ASN A 132 -14.36 -1.63 -20.36
N GLY A 133 -14.26 -2.91 -19.96
CA GLY A 133 -13.87 -4.01 -20.82
C GLY A 133 -12.36 -4.11 -21.10
N LEU A 134 -11.53 -3.37 -20.35
CA LEU A 134 -10.08 -3.36 -20.49
C LEU A 134 -9.44 -4.56 -19.77
N SER A 135 -8.25 -4.95 -20.23
CA SER A 135 -7.49 -6.05 -19.64
C SER A 135 -6.96 -5.70 -18.25
N THR A 136 -7.05 -6.66 -17.35
CA THR A 136 -6.46 -6.58 -16.01
C THR A 136 -5.14 -7.33 -15.91
N ARG A 137 -4.45 -7.17 -14.78
CA ARG A 137 -3.22 -7.89 -14.43
C ARG A 137 -3.24 -8.32 -12.95
N GLY A 138 -2.44 -9.32 -12.59
CA GLY A 138 -2.37 -9.79 -11.20
C GLY A 138 -1.47 -8.97 -10.29
N HIS A 139 -0.59 -8.14 -10.84
CA HIS A 139 0.30 -7.28 -10.06
C HIS A 139 0.71 -6.00 -10.82
N LEU A 140 1.19 -5.01 -10.08
CA LEU A 140 1.79 -3.79 -10.60
C LEU A 140 2.99 -3.40 -9.73
N VAL A 141 4.08 -2.97 -10.36
CA VAL A 141 5.21 -2.34 -9.66
C VAL A 141 5.07 -0.84 -9.82
N ILE A 142 5.11 -0.12 -8.70
CA ILE A 142 5.06 1.34 -8.62
C ILE A 142 6.46 1.82 -8.24
N PRO A 143 7.13 2.58 -9.11
CA PRO A 143 8.46 3.09 -8.79
C PRO A 143 8.47 4.03 -7.59
N ALA A 144 9.54 3.99 -6.81
CA ALA A 144 9.81 4.89 -5.70
C ALA A 144 9.52 6.36 -6.05
N GLY A 145 8.88 7.08 -5.13
CA GLY A 145 8.57 8.50 -5.28
C GLY A 145 7.43 8.81 -6.26
N THR A 146 6.65 7.81 -6.68
CA THR A 146 5.47 8.00 -7.54
C THR A 146 4.21 8.18 -6.70
N TRP A 147 3.46 9.27 -6.92
CA TRP A 147 2.14 9.46 -6.32
C TRP A 147 1.20 8.36 -6.79
N GLN A 148 0.54 7.72 -5.84
CA GLN A 148 -0.41 6.65 -6.09
C GLN A 148 -1.67 6.82 -5.24
N ARG A 149 -2.80 6.38 -5.77
CA ARG A 149 -4.02 6.13 -5.01
C ARG A 149 -4.74 4.91 -5.58
N THR A 150 -5.53 4.26 -4.74
CA THR A 150 -6.24 3.03 -5.09
C THR A 150 -7.73 3.15 -4.82
N ILE A 151 -8.52 2.64 -5.77
CA ILE A 151 -9.97 2.74 -5.78
C ILE A 151 -10.51 1.33 -6.07
N PRO A 152 -11.18 0.69 -5.10
CA PRO A 152 -11.87 -0.57 -5.35
C PRO A 152 -13.03 -0.34 -6.32
N SER A 153 -13.40 -1.37 -7.08
CA SER A 153 -14.67 -1.37 -7.82
C SER A 153 -15.86 -1.50 -6.85
N ASP A 154 -17.00 -2.02 -7.28
CA ASP A 154 -18.23 -2.09 -6.47
C ASP A 154 -18.19 -3.09 -5.29
N GLY A 155 -17.04 -3.67 -4.98
CA GLY A 155 -16.88 -4.72 -3.98
C GLY A 155 -15.54 -4.66 -3.25
N ASP A 156 -15.41 -5.44 -2.18
CA ASP A 156 -14.19 -5.50 -1.38
C ASP A 156 -13.02 -6.11 -2.17
N VAL A 157 -11.82 -5.60 -1.91
CA VAL A 157 -10.58 -6.14 -2.51
C VAL A 157 -9.48 -6.25 -1.47
N LEU A 158 -8.89 -7.44 -1.41
CA LEU A 158 -7.67 -7.73 -0.68
C LEU A 158 -6.50 -7.75 -1.67
N VAL A 159 -5.40 -7.13 -1.26
CA VAL A 159 -4.10 -7.20 -1.93
C VAL A 159 -3.01 -7.49 -0.91
N SER A 160 -1.83 -7.84 -1.42
CA SER A 160 -0.59 -7.71 -0.68
C SER A 160 0.29 -6.64 -1.32
N CYS A 161 1.00 -5.87 -0.49
CA CYS A 161 2.00 -4.92 -0.96
C CYS A 161 3.38 -5.33 -0.45
N VAL A 162 4.35 -5.44 -1.37
CA VAL A 162 5.77 -5.62 -1.03
C VAL A 162 6.51 -4.33 -1.29
N VAL A 163 7.20 -3.80 -0.29
CA VAL A 163 8.05 -2.61 -0.46
C VAL A 163 9.51 -3.03 -0.30
N SER A 164 10.37 -2.61 -1.22
CA SER A 164 11.81 -2.92 -1.20
C SER A 164 12.66 -1.70 -1.59
N PRO A 165 13.52 -1.18 -0.70
CA PRO A 165 13.75 -1.62 0.68
C PRO A 165 12.48 -1.56 1.55
N GLY A 166 12.41 -2.29 2.67
CA GLY A 166 11.18 -2.44 3.48
C GLY A 166 10.62 -1.14 4.02
N PHE A 167 9.29 -1.01 4.08
CA PHE A 167 8.56 0.20 4.42
C PHE A 167 8.92 0.77 5.81
N THR A 168 9.08 2.08 5.86
CA THR A 168 9.12 2.90 7.08
C THR A 168 8.29 4.17 6.86
N PHE A 169 7.60 4.66 7.89
CA PHE A 169 6.78 5.87 7.81
C PHE A 169 7.61 7.13 7.53
N SER A 170 8.91 7.13 7.83
CA SER A 170 9.82 8.21 7.46
C SER A 170 9.98 8.40 5.95
N GLY A 171 9.65 7.38 5.15
CA GLY A 171 9.65 7.41 3.68
C GLY A 171 8.25 7.52 3.08
N PHE A 172 7.22 7.79 3.88
CA PHE A 172 5.83 7.85 3.46
C PHE A 172 5.31 9.29 3.44
N ASP A 173 4.94 9.78 2.26
CA ASP A 173 4.29 11.08 2.10
C ASP A 173 2.80 10.88 1.85
N LEU A 174 1.95 11.52 2.66
CA LEU A 174 0.50 11.56 2.45
C LEU A 174 0.09 12.95 1.96
N ALA A 175 -0.72 13.03 0.91
CA ALA A 175 -1.25 14.31 0.45
C ALA A 175 -2.13 14.95 1.54
N GLU A 176 -1.97 16.25 1.74
CA GLU A 176 -2.87 17.00 2.62
C GLU A 176 -4.31 16.87 2.11
N LYS A 177 -5.26 16.69 3.04
CA LYS A 177 -6.67 16.77 2.68
C LYS A 177 -6.95 18.21 2.28
N ASN A 178 -7.18 18.45 1.00
CA ASN A 178 -7.86 19.66 0.57
C ASN A 178 -9.29 19.59 1.15
N ASP A 179 -9.54 20.30 2.24
CA ASP A 179 -10.90 20.60 2.70
C ASP A 179 -11.55 21.53 1.68
N SER A 180 -11.93 20.99 0.52
CA SER A 180 -12.73 21.67 -0.49
C SER A 180 -14.22 21.68 -0.10
N ASN A 181 -14.49 22.09 1.15
CA ASN A 181 -15.79 22.53 1.64
C ASN A 181 -15.65 23.97 2.13
N LYS A 182 -15.57 24.90 1.17
CA LYS A 182 -15.99 26.28 1.31
C LYS A 182 -16.85 26.66 0.12
#